data_AF-A0A9E4XFI6-F1
#
_entry.id   AF-A0A9E4XFI6-F1
#
_cell.length_a   1.000
_cell.length_b   1.000
_cell.length_c   1.000
_cell.angle_alpha   90.00
_cell.angle_beta   90.00
_cell.angle_gamma   90.00
#
_symmetry.space_group_name_H-M   'P 1'
#
loop_
_entity.id
_entity.type
_entity.pdbx_description
1 polymer ?
#
loop_
_entity_poly.entity_id
_entity_poly.type
_entity_poly.pdbx_seq_one_letter_code
_entity_poly.pdbx_strand_id
1 'polypeptide(L)'
;MQLLPIRDRGYAHPELLAETDWLAGHLTDSKVRVIDARQPEHYAANHLPGAVNLNGFGGVPRAANGDMASPEEFAVLAGSLGVGNDTTVVVYDAPGQLMGMVAWSFSYYGHMDVRILDGGFAKWSVENRPVTTEVVDYPPAVFVPKPQQAIYCSLHQAESAVGRPKTVFWDTRSLEEFEGTRAGFGPPVRLGRIPGAVHLEWSELFDHDPMTLRPAKELQALLGSHGITPDSEID
;
A
#
# COMPACT_ATOMS: atom_id res chain seq x y z
N MET A 1 -8.49 12.15 -21.71
CA MET A 1 -9.14 10.86 -22.04
C MET A 1 -9.88 10.43 -20.78
N GLN A 2 -11.15 10.04 -20.86
CA GLN A 2 -11.88 9.60 -19.67
C GLN A 2 -11.27 8.28 -19.20
N LEU A 3 -10.78 8.22 -17.96
CA LEU A 3 -10.26 6.99 -17.38
C LEU A 3 -11.37 5.95 -17.35
N LEU A 4 -11.04 4.72 -17.74
CA LEU A 4 -11.94 3.59 -17.58
C LEU A 4 -12.19 3.36 -16.07
N PRO A 5 -13.42 3.00 -15.66
CA PRO A 5 -13.67 2.53 -14.30
C PRO A 5 -12.75 1.35 -13.94
N ILE A 6 -12.32 1.23 -12.68
CA ILE A 6 -11.44 0.16 -12.18
C ILE A 6 -11.87 -1.22 -12.69
N ARG A 7 -13.18 -1.54 -12.64
CA ARG A 7 -13.74 -2.82 -13.09
C ARG A 7 -13.45 -3.14 -14.56
N ASP A 8 -13.23 -2.12 -15.38
CA ASP A 8 -13.02 -2.22 -16.83
C ASP A 8 -11.51 -2.16 -17.18
N ARG A 9 -10.62 -2.00 -16.18
CA ARG A 9 -9.15 -1.95 -16.37
C ARG A 9 -8.47 -3.33 -16.36
N GLY A 10 -9.23 -4.41 -16.14
CA GLY A 10 -8.77 -5.79 -16.34
C GLY A 10 -7.93 -6.40 -15.21
N TYR A 11 -7.96 -5.83 -14.00
CA TYR A 11 -7.23 -6.39 -12.85
C TYR A 11 -7.79 -7.76 -12.44
N ALA A 12 -6.93 -8.61 -11.88
CA ALA A 12 -7.36 -9.88 -11.28
C ALA A 12 -8.16 -9.67 -10.00
N HIS A 13 -7.84 -8.60 -9.24
CA HIS A 13 -8.44 -8.24 -7.96
C HIS A 13 -8.84 -6.76 -7.94
N PRO A 14 -9.83 -6.33 -8.75
CA PRO A 14 -10.29 -4.95 -8.77
C PRO A 14 -10.87 -4.47 -7.44
N GLU A 15 -11.32 -5.39 -6.59
CA GLU A 15 -11.85 -5.12 -5.24
C GLU A 15 -10.82 -4.53 -4.27
N LEU A 16 -9.52 -4.68 -4.54
CA LEU A 16 -8.43 -4.08 -3.75
C LEU A 16 -8.28 -2.58 -4.02
N LEU A 17 -9.01 -2.03 -5.00
CA LEU A 17 -9.01 -0.61 -5.33
C LEU A 17 -10.39 -0.01 -5.05
N ALA A 18 -10.41 1.25 -4.60
CA ALA A 18 -11.60 2.05 -4.45
C ALA A 18 -11.57 3.22 -5.43
N GLU A 19 -12.69 3.47 -6.11
CA GLU A 19 -12.88 4.72 -6.85
C GLU A 19 -13.07 5.89 -5.89
N THR A 20 -12.57 7.06 -6.26
CA THR A 20 -12.84 8.32 -5.55
C THR A 20 -14.32 8.63 -5.48
N ASP A 21 -15.08 8.28 -6.53
CA ASP A 21 -16.53 8.46 -6.56
C ASP A 21 -17.27 7.54 -5.60
N TRP A 22 -16.87 6.27 -5.55
CA TRP A 22 -17.42 5.33 -4.59
C TRP A 22 -17.15 5.83 -3.17
N LEU A 23 -15.92 6.21 -2.85
CA LEU A 23 -15.57 6.67 -1.51
C LEU A 23 -16.38 7.92 -1.12
N ALA A 24 -16.55 8.89 -2.03
CA ALA A 24 -17.33 10.09 -1.77
C ALA A 24 -18.79 9.79 -1.36
N GLY A 25 -19.39 8.73 -1.93
CA GLY A 25 -20.73 8.27 -1.56
C GLY A 25 -20.80 7.50 -0.23
N HIS A 26 -19.66 7.09 0.34
CA HIS A 26 -19.59 6.22 1.53
C HIS A 26 -18.83 6.86 2.71
N LEU A 27 -18.47 8.16 2.63
CA LEU A 27 -17.73 8.86 3.71
C LEU A 27 -18.47 8.85 5.07
N THR A 28 -19.79 8.72 5.05
CA THR A 28 -20.64 8.72 6.25
C THR A 28 -21.03 7.31 6.71
N ASP A 29 -20.57 6.28 6.02
CA ASP A 29 -20.92 4.90 6.36
C ASP A 29 -20.16 4.48 7.61
N SER A 30 -20.89 4.09 8.65
CA SER A 30 -20.32 3.68 9.95
C SER A 30 -19.31 2.53 9.87
N LYS A 31 -19.35 1.74 8.78
CA LYS A 31 -18.44 0.62 8.54
C LYS A 31 -17.27 0.95 7.62
N VAL A 32 -17.18 2.17 7.07
CA VAL A 32 -16.04 2.57 6.24
C VAL A 32 -15.08 3.38 7.09
N ARG A 33 -13.80 2.97 7.09
CA ARG A 33 -12.73 3.73 7.72
C ARG A 33 -11.73 4.19 6.67
N VAL A 34 -11.56 5.50 6.58
CA VAL A 34 -10.56 6.10 5.70
C VAL A 34 -9.27 6.32 6.49
N ILE A 35 -8.16 5.79 5.99
CA ILE A 35 -6.83 5.93 6.60
C ILE A 35 -5.97 6.79 5.68
N ASP A 36 -5.53 7.93 6.22
CA ASP A 36 -4.55 8.80 5.57
C ASP A 36 -3.14 8.36 5.97
N ALA A 37 -2.40 7.81 5.01
CA ALA A 37 -1.02 7.36 5.20
C ALA A 37 0.01 8.47 4.96
N ARG A 38 -0.39 9.70 4.61
CA ARG A 38 0.52 10.83 4.46
C ARG A 38 1.13 11.22 5.81
N GLN A 39 2.19 12.01 5.73
CA GLN A 39 2.79 12.63 6.91
C GLN A 39 1.78 13.54 7.65
N PRO A 40 1.87 13.65 8.99
CA PRO A 40 0.96 14.46 9.80
C PRO A 40 0.80 15.90 9.31
N GLU A 41 1.85 16.51 8.77
CA GLU A 41 1.82 17.88 8.27
C GLU A 41 0.90 18.03 7.06
N HIS A 42 0.89 17.04 6.16
CA HIS A 42 0.00 17.01 5.01
C HIS A 42 -1.46 16.78 5.43
N TYR A 43 -1.69 15.86 6.37
CA TYR A 43 -3.01 15.65 6.95
C TYR A 43 -3.53 16.92 7.63
N ALA A 44 -2.71 17.58 8.46
CA ALA A 44 -3.10 18.79 9.18
C ALA A 44 -3.42 19.96 8.23
N ALA A 45 -2.74 20.05 7.08
CA ALA A 45 -3.04 21.05 6.07
C ALA A 45 -4.43 20.85 5.43
N ASN A 46 -4.79 19.61 5.10
CA ASN A 46 -6.12 19.17 4.70
C ASN A 46 -6.13 17.66 4.47
N HIS A 47 -7.29 17.02 4.59
CA HIS A 47 -7.47 15.58 4.37
C HIS A 47 -8.89 15.26 3.90
N LEU A 48 -9.13 14.00 3.51
CA LEU A 48 -10.47 13.52 3.17
C LEU A 48 -11.36 13.55 4.43
N PRO A 49 -12.64 13.98 4.32
CA PRO A 49 -13.55 13.96 5.45
C PRO A 49 -13.66 12.57 6.09
N GLY A 50 -13.59 12.51 7.42
CA GLY A 50 -13.69 11.24 8.16
C GLY A 50 -12.42 10.38 8.16
N ALA A 51 -11.31 10.84 7.57
CA ALA A 51 -10.05 10.13 7.60
C ALA A 51 -9.33 10.24 8.95
N VAL A 52 -8.68 9.14 9.37
CA VAL A 52 -7.72 9.13 10.48
C VAL A 52 -6.30 9.05 9.94
N ASN A 53 -5.36 9.82 10.51
CA ASN A 53 -3.97 9.79 10.07
C ASN A 53 -3.19 8.66 10.74
N LEU A 54 -2.39 7.95 9.95
CA LEU A 54 -1.52 6.88 10.43
C LEU A 54 -0.14 7.38 10.86
N ASN A 55 0.19 8.68 10.77
CA ASN A 55 1.52 9.22 11.05
C ASN A 55 2.65 8.71 10.12
N GLY A 56 2.35 8.53 8.82
CA GLY A 56 3.36 8.23 7.80
C GLY A 56 4.13 6.92 8.03
N PHE A 57 5.44 6.92 7.77
CA PHE A 57 6.31 5.73 7.87
C PHE A 57 6.40 5.14 9.28
N GLY A 58 6.19 5.95 10.32
CA GLY A 58 6.21 5.48 11.72
C GLY A 58 4.90 4.86 12.18
N GLY A 59 3.89 4.83 11.30
CA GLY A 59 2.51 4.50 11.65
C GLY A 59 2.21 3.03 11.86
N VAL A 60 2.85 2.17 11.06
CA VAL A 60 2.70 0.72 11.17
C VAL A 60 3.78 0.18 12.11
N PRO A 61 3.42 -0.51 13.20
CA PRO A 61 4.40 -1.05 14.14
C PRO A 61 5.29 -2.10 13.46
N ARG A 62 6.55 -2.15 13.87
CA ARG A 62 7.56 -3.11 13.41
C ARG A 62 8.27 -3.73 14.60
N ALA A 63 8.67 -4.99 14.45
CA ALA A 63 9.55 -5.63 15.41
C ALA A 63 10.97 -5.01 15.35
N ALA A 64 11.76 -5.22 16.40
CA ALA A 64 13.10 -4.62 16.51
C ALA A 64 14.07 -5.05 15.39
N ASN A 65 13.83 -6.20 14.77
CA ASN A 65 14.61 -6.73 13.64
C ASN A 65 14.13 -6.19 12.28
N GLY A 66 13.12 -5.32 12.25
CA GLY A 66 12.54 -4.75 11.03
C GLY A 66 11.39 -5.56 10.44
N ASP A 67 11.07 -6.74 10.97
CA ASP A 67 9.91 -7.54 10.57
C ASP A 67 8.60 -6.83 10.95
N MET A 68 7.49 -7.39 10.46
CA MET A 68 6.16 -7.01 10.95
C MET A 68 6.05 -7.26 12.45
N ALA A 69 5.37 -6.35 13.14
CA ALA A 69 5.12 -6.45 14.58
C ALA A 69 4.34 -7.71 14.97
N SER A 70 4.15 -7.90 16.28
CA SER A 70 3.26 -8.97 16.74
C SER A 70 1.81 -8.72 16.29
N PRO A 71 1.00 -9.78 16.13
CA PRO A 71 -0.43 -9.65 15.87
C PRO A 71 -1.14 -8.75 16.88
N GLU A 72 -0.74 -8.81 18.15
CA GLU A 72 -1.30 -8.02 19.25
C GLU A 72 -1.00 -6.52 19.09
N GLU A 73 0.23 -6.16 18.72
CA GLU A 73 0.60 -4.75 18.48
C GLU A 73 -0.17 -4.18 17.28
N PHE A 74 -0.33 -4.95 16.20
CA PHE A 74 -1.13 -4.50 15.07
C PHE A 74 -2.62 -4.40 15.42
N ALA A 75 -3.15 -5.33 16.22
CA ALA A 75 -4.54 -5.25 16.69
C ALA A 75 -4.81 -4.00 17.53
N VAL A 76 -3.84 -3.57 18.35
CA VAL A 76 -3.91 -2.30 19.10
C VAL A 76 -3.95 -1.11 18.14
N LEU A 77 -3.06 -1.07 17.14
CA LEU A 77 -3.06 -0.03 16.12
C LEU A 77 -4.42 0.02 15.40
N ALA A 78 -4.86 -1.09 14.81
CA ALA A 78 -6.11 -1.16 14.05
C ALA A 78 -7.30 -0.74 14.92
N GLY A 79 -7.36 -1.23 16.16
CA GLY A 79 -8.37 -0.84 17.13
C GLY A 79 -8.37 0.65 17.41
N SER A 80 -7.21 1.29 17.59
CA SER A 80 -7.12 2.75 17.82
C SER A 80 -7.55 3.60 16.63
N LEU A 81 -7.52 3.05 15.42
CA LEU A 81 -8.03 3.68 14.20
C LEU A 81 -9.55 3.45 14.04
N GLY A 82 -10.19 2.80 15.02
CA GLY A 82 -11.59 2.42 14.97
C GLY A 82 -11.87 1.36 13.89
N VAL A 83 -10.90 0.48 13.59
CA VAL A 83 -11.03 -0.62 12.63
C VAL A 83 -11.29 -1.93 13.37
N GLY A 84 -12.47 -2.52 13.14
CA GLY A 84 -12.81 -3.89 13.54
C GLY A 84 -12.72 -4.87 12.37
N ASN A 85 -12.98 -6.16 12.63
CA ASN A 85 -12.93 -7.18 11.57
C ASN A 85 -14.01 -7.03 10.48
N ASP A 86 -15.08 -6.27 10.71
CA ASP A 86 -16.18 -6.04 9.76
C ASP A 86 -16.17 -4.63 9.14
N THR A 87 -15.10 -3.88 9.38
CA THR A 87 -14.86 -2.55 8.80
C THR A 87 -14.31 -2.70 7.38
N THR A 88 -14.80 -1.90 6.43
CA THR A 88 -14.13 -1.70 5.13
C THR A 88 -13.08 -0.62 5.31
N VAL A 89 -11.81 -0.95 5.09
CA VAL A 89 -10.70 0.00 5.18
C VAL A 89 -10.40 0.57 3.80
N VAL A 90 -10.27 1.89 3.69
CA VAL A 90 -9.80 2.58 2.49
C VAL A 90 -8.57 3.39 2.84
N VAL A 91 -7.43 3.02 2.28
CA VAL A 91 -6.14 3.68 2.51
C VAL A 91 -5.85 4.62 1.36
N TYR A 92 -5.38 5.83 1.66
CA TYR A 92 -4.82 6.71 0.66
C TYR A 92 -3.53 7.37 1.14
N ASP A 93 -2.78 7.85 0.15
CA ASP A 93 -1.61 8.72 0.25
C ASP A 93 -1.72 9.73 -0.91
N ALA A 94 -0.67 10.47 -1.26
CA ALA A 94 -0.57 11.25 -2.50
C ALA A 94 0.22 10.45 -3.56
N PRO A 95 -0.43 9.45 -4.18
CA PRO A 95 0.14 8.18 -4.63
C PRO A 95 1.57 7.91 -4.16
N GLY A 96 1.70 7.10 -3.10
CA GLY A 96 2.99 6.81 -2.48
C GLY A 96 3.06 5.40 -1.93
N GLN A 97 4.28 4.89 -1.75
CA GLN A 97 4.56 3.54 -1.26
C GLN A 97 3.84 3.16 0.05
N LEU A 98 3.46 4.14 0.88
CA LEU A 98 2.79 3.88 2.15
C LEU A 98 1.37 3.33 1.98
N MET A 99 0.60 3.75 0.98
CA MET A 99 -0.76 3.22 0.79
C MET A 99 -0.75 1.70 0.55
N GLY A 100 0.25 1.23 -0.22
CA GLY A 100 0.45 -0.18 -0.50
C GLY A 100 0.93 -0.95 0.73
N MET A 101 1.92 -0.41 1.45
CA MET A 101 2.43 -1.03 2.68
C MET A 101 1.35 -1.18 3.76
N VAL A 102 0.49 -0.17 3.94
CA VAL A 102 -0.60 -0.20 4.93
C VAL A 102 -1.67 -1.21 4.51
N ALA A 103 -2.10 -1.20 3.24
CA ALA A 103 -3.07 -2.16 2.73
C ALA A 103 -2.56 -3.61 2.81
N TRP A 104 -1.29 -3.83 2.46
CA TRP A 104 -0.62 -5.13 2.61
C TRP A 104 -0.52 -5.53 4.09
N SER A 105 -0.27 -4.59 5.01
CA SER A 105 -0.21 -4.88 6.45
C SER A 105 -1.56 -5.39 6.98
N PHE A 106 -2.67 -4.73 6.63
CA PHE A 106 -4.01 -5.23 6.97
C PHE A 106 -4.26 -6.63 6.39
N SER A 107 -3.89 -6.85 5.13
CA SER A 107 -3.99 -8.15 4.48
C SER A 107 -3.15 -9.21 5.19
N TYR A 108 -1.91 -8.88 5.60
CA TYR A 108 -1.02 -9.76 6.34
C TYR A 108 -1.65 -10.16 7.67
N TYR A 109 -2.31 -9.26 8.40
CA TYR A 109 -3.04 -9.62 9.62
C TYR A 109 -4.46 -10.13 9.36
N GLY A 110 -4.78 -10.52 8.13
CA GLY A 110 -6.00 -11.25 7.77
C GLY A 110 -7.26 -10.38 7.60
N HIS A 111 -7.09 -9.07 7.42
CA HIS A 111 -8.18 -8.15 7.10
C HIS A 111 -8.21 -7.88 5.59
N MET A 112 -9.09 -8.59 4.89
CA MET A 112 -9.11 -8.62 3.42
C MET A 112 -9.98 -7.54 2.79
N ASP A 113 -10.91 -6.91 3.53
CA ASP A 113 -11.71 -5.79 3.02
C ASP A 113 -10.95 -4.46 3.22
N VAL A 114 -9.74 -4.43 2.67
CA VAL A 114 -8.87 -3.25 2.61
C VAL A 114 -8.63 -2.87 1.16
N ARG A 115 -8.77 -1.58 0.88
CA ARG A 115 -8.72 -1.03 -0.47
C ARG A 115 -7.76 0.16 -0.53
N ILE A 116 -7.09 0.31 -1.66
CA ILE A 116 -6.30 1.50 -1.97
C ILE A 116 -7.19 2.47 -2.76
N LEU A 117 -7.23 3.74 -2.35
CA LEU A 117 -7.91 4.78 -3.13
C LEU A 117 -7.11 5.07 -4.41
N ASP A 118 -7.63 4.65 -5.56
CA ASP A 118 -6.95 4.81 -6.84
C ASP A 118 -6.78 6.29 -7.21
N GLY A 119 -5.53 6.73 -7.41
CA GLY A 119 -5.17 8.14 -7.59
C GLY A 119 -5.01 8.95 -6.29
N GLY A 120 -5.36 8.36 -5.15
CA GLY A 120 -5.18 8.93 -3.81
C GLY A 120 -5.70 10.35 -3.64
N PHE A 121 -5.01 11.12 -2.79
CA PHE A 121 -5.34 12.51 -2.49
C PHE A 121 -5.19 13.43 -3.73
N ALA A 122 -4.27 13.11 -4.64
CA ALA A 122 -4.01 13.91 -5.85
C ALA A 122 -5.24 13.91 -6.77
N LYS A 123 -5.76 12.74 -7.14
CA LYS A 123 -6.97 12.61 -7.95
C LYS A 123 -8.19 13.19 -7.24
N TRP A 124 -8.35 12.94 -5.94
CA TRP A 124 -9.43 13.52 -5.13
C TRP A 124 -9.47 15.06 -5.23
N SER A 125 -8.31 15.69 -5.16
CA SER A 125 -8.16 17.14 -5.26
C SER A 125 -8.45 17.67 -6.67
N VAL A 126 -7.93 17.00 -7.71
CA VAL A 126 -8.19 17.36 -9.12
C VAL A 126 -9.68 17.27 -9.47
N GLU A 127 -10.39 16.31 -8.87
CA GLU A 127 -11.84 16.15 -9.01
C GLU A 127 -12.66 17.18 -8.20
N ASN A 128 -12.00 18.12 -7.50
CA ASN A 128 -12.63 19.15 -6.66
C ASN A 128 -13.57 18.55 -5.59
N ARG A 129 -13.21 17.38 -5.05
CA ARG A 129 -14.00 16.74 -3.98
C ARG A 129 -13.74 17.42 -2.64
N PRO A 130 -14.67 17.32 -1.68
CA PRO A 130 -14.54 17.97 -0.38
C PRO A 130 -13.28 17.53 0.36
N VAL A 131 -12.60 18.48 0.99
CA VAL A 131 -11.51 18.25 1.94
C VAL A 131 -11.84 18.97 3.24
N THR A 132 -11.22 18.54 4.34
CA THR A 132 -11.42 19.13 5.66
C THR A 132 -10.10 19.24 6.43
N THR A 133 -10.13 19.99 7.52
CA THR A 133 -9.10 19.99 8.57
C THR A 133 -9.65 19.44 9.90
N GLU A 134 -10.91 19.02 9.91
CA GLU A 134 -11.58 18.48 11.10
C GLU A 134 -11.01 17.11 11.46
N VAL A 135 -10.34 17.03 12.60
CA VAL A 135 -9.82 15.77 13.13
C VAL A 135 -10.98 14.96 13.70
N VAL A 136 -11.19 13.78 13.15
CA VAL A 136 -12.14 12.80 13.70
C VAL A 136 -11.44 11.87 14.68
N ASP A 137 -12.19 11.45 15.69
CA ASP A 137 -11.77 10.41 16.64
C ASP A 137 -12.86 9.33 16.66
N TYR A 138 -12.46 8.10 16.38
CA TYR A 138 -13.37 6.96 16.35
C TYR A 138 -13.18 6.12 17.61
N PRO A 139 -14.27 5.64 18.24
CA PRO A 139 -14.15 4.75 19.38
C PRO A 139 -13.27 3.54 19.02
N PRO A 140 -12.39 3.11 19.95
CA PRO A 140 -11.58 1.93 19.72
C PRO A 140 -12.43 0.70 19.38
N ALA A 141 -12.01 -0.05 18.38
CA ALA A 141 -12.68 -1.27 17.93
C ALA A 141 -11.87 -2.52 18.29
N VAL A 142 -12.55 -3.67 18.35
CA VAL A 142 -11.87 -4.97 18.52
C VAL A 142 -11.44 -5.49 17.16
N PHE A 143 -10.14 -5.68 17.00
CA PHE A 143 -9.54 -6.33 15.84
C PHE A 143 -8.94 -7.67 16.26
N VAL A 144 -9.41 -8.76 15.66
CA VAL A 144 -8.86 -10.11 15.85
C VAL A 144 -7.92 -10.42 14.68
N PRO A 145 -6.60 -10.40 14.89
CA PRO A 145 -5.63 -10.61 13.82
C PRO A 145 -5.54 -12.08 13.42
N LYS A 146 -5.33 -12.32 12.12
CA LYS A 146 -5.11 -13.65 11.52
C LYS A 146 -3.94 -13.59 10.53
N PRO A 147 -2.69 -13.68 11.00
CA PRO A 147 -1.50 -13.60 10.16
C PRO A 147 -1.54 -14.53 8.93
N GLN A 148 -1.26 -13.99 7.75
CA GLN A 148 -1.25 -14.66 6.45
C GLN A 148 0.21 -14.89 6.02
N GLN A 149 0.79 -16.01 6.44
CA GLN A 149 2.18 -16.33 6.12
C GLN A 149 2.45 -16.51 4.63
N ALA A 150 1.41 -16.79 3.83
CA ALA A 150 1.53 -16.99 2.38
C ALA A 150 1.91 -15.73 1.59
N ILE A 151 1.74 -14.54 2.19
CA ILE A 151 2.09 -13.26 1.53
C ILE A 151 3.29 -12.57 2.18
N TYR A 152 4.04 -13.29 3.02
CA TYR A 152 5.22 -12.81 3.72
C TYR A 152 6.44 -13.66 3.37
N CYS A 153 7.49 -12.99 2.88
CA CYS A 153 8.79 -13.60 2.67
C CYS A 153 9.73 -13.20 3.82
N SER A 154 10.06 -14.15 4.69
CA SER A 154 11.06 -13.97 5.73
C SER A 154 12.47 -13.91 5.14
N LEU A 155 13.42 -13.34 5.88
CA LEU A 155 14.83 -13.32 5.49
C LEU A 155 15.35 -14.74 5.16
N HIS A 156 15.01 -15.73 5.97
CA HIS A 156 15.42 -17.12 5.73
C HIS A 156 14.83 -17.71 4.44
N GLN A 157 13.57 -17.38 4.12
CA GLN A 157 12.95 -17.77 2.84
C GLN A 157 13.68 -17.09 1.67
N ALA A 158 13.91 -15.78 1.77
CA ALA A 158 14.63 -15.01 0.75
C ALA A 158 16.05 -15.57 0.51
N GLU A 159 16.83 -15.83 1.57
CA GLU A 159 18.16 -16.42 1.48
C GLU A 159 18.15 -17.79 0.79
N SER A 160 17.18 -18.64 1.14
CA SER A 160 17.00 -19.96 0.52
C SER A 160 16.55 -19.88 -0.94
N ALA A 161 16.01 -18.73 -1.35
CA ALA A 161 15.41 -18.54 -2.65
C ALA A 161 16.34 -17.90 -3.70
N VAL A 162 17.41 -17.24 -3.26
CA VAL A 162 18.42 -16.68 -4.15
C VAL A 162 18.97 -17.74 -5.11
N GLY A 163 18.86 -17.46 -6.41
CA GLY A 163 19.34 -18.34 -7.48
C GLY A 163 18.43 -19.52 -7.82
N ARG A 164 17.27 -19.68 -7.17
CA ARG A 164 16.27 -20.68 -7.58
C ARG A 164 15.68 -20.28 -8.95
N PRO A 165 15.52 -21.24 -9.88
CA PRO A 165 14.78 -20.99 -11.11
C PRO A 165 13.35 -20.55 -10.78
N LYS A 166 12.83 -19.57 -11.53
CA LYS A 166 11.47 -19.01 -11.39
C LYS A 166 11.20 -18.16 -10.13
N THR A 167 12.16 -17.98 -9.22
CA THR A 167 12.03 -16.93 -8.20
C THR A 167 12.56 -15.61 -8.77
N VAL A 168 11.77 -14.55 -8.65
CA VAL A 168 12.14 -13.20 -9.06
C VAL A 168 12.04 -12.29 -7.84
N PHE A 169 13.19 -11.77 -7.40
CA PHE A 169 13.23 -10.69 -6.43
C PHE A 169 12.96 -9.37 -7.14
N TRP A 170 11.79 -8.77 -6.92
CA TRP A 170 11.42 -7.50 -7.55
C TRP A 170 11.74 -6.34 -6.61
N ASP A 171 12.86 -5.64 -6.90
CA ASP A 171 13.26 -4.46 -6.18
C ASP A 171 12.54 -3.21 -6.72
N THR A 172 11.68 -2.62 -5.89
CA THR A 172 10.84 -1.47 -6.24
C THR A 172 11.42 -0.12 -5.81
N ARG A 173 12.65 -0.10 -5.27
CA ARG A 173 13.32 1.14 -4.80
C ARG A 173 13.79 2.00 -5.98
N SER A 174 14.36 3.17 -5.70
CA SER A 174 14.96 3.99 -6.76
C SER A 174 16.14 3.27 -7.41
N LEU A 175 16.46 3.63 -8.65
CA LEU A 175 17.58 3.04 -9.37
C LEU A 175 18.90 3.21 -8.61
N GLU A 176 19.13 4.36 -7.99
CA GLU A 176 20.34 4.65 -7.22
C GLU A 176 20.47 3.77 -5.96
N GLU A 177 19.35 3.40 -5.33
CA GLU A 177 19.34 2.47 -4.20
C GLU A 177 19.64 1.03 -4.66
N PHE A 178 19.10 0.62 -5.81
CA PHE A 178 19.32 -0.68 -6.43
C PHE A 178 20.76 -0.88 -6.93
N GLU A 179 21.35 0.17 -7.51
CA GLU A 179 22.74 0.21 -7.96
C GLU A 179 23.73 0.40 -6.80
N GLY A 180 23.25 0.85 -5.65
CA GLY A 180 24.08 1.11 -4.47
C GLY A 180 24.89 2.40 -4.57
N THR A 181 24.46 3.36 -5.39
CA THR A 181 25.06 4.71 -5.48
C THR A 181 24.43 5.68 -4.47
N ARG A 182 23.30 5.31 -3.86
CA ARG A 182 22.62 6.05 -2.81
C ARG A 182 22.12 5.11 -1.70
N ALA A 183 22.17 5.58 -0.46
CA ALA A 183 21.50 4.90 0.65
C ALA A 183 19.99 5.15 0.61
N GLY A 184 19.20 4.14 0.95
CA GLY A 184 17.76 4.27 1.13
C GLY A 184 17.37 4.88 2.47
N PHE A 185 16.17 4.53 2.95
CA PHE A 185 15.71 4.96 4.27
C PHE A 185 16.50 4.29 5.41
N GLY A 186 17.05 5.10 6.30
CA GLY A 186 18.01 4.65 7.32
C GLY A 186 19.40 4.34 6.72
N PRO A 187 20.47 4.26 7.52
CA PRO A 187 21.78 3.85 7.01
C PRO A 187 21.82 2.32 6.84
N PRO A 188 21.67 1.76 5.62
CA PRO A 188 21.80 0.32 5.46
C PRO A 188 23.24 -0.10 5.77
N VAL A 189 23.40 -1.31 6.30
CA VAL A 189 24.73 -1.88 6.56
C VAL A 189 25.48 -2.15 5.25
N ARG A 190 24.77 -2.29 4.13
CA ARG A 190 25.32 -2.57 2.80
C ARG A 190 24.47 -1.90 1.71
N LEU A 191 25.13 -1.24 0.76
CA LEU A 191 24.51 -0.67 -0.43
C LEU A 191 24.34 -1.73 -1.53
N GLY A 192 23.40 -1.51 -2.44
CA GLY A 192 23.09 -2.40 -3.56
C GLY A 192 21.81 -3.19 -3.32
N ARG A 193 21.78 -4.44 -3.80
CA ARG A 193 20.56 -5.24 -3.95
C ARG A 193 20.79 -6.72 -3.64
N ILE A 194 19.69 -7.48 -3.55
CA ILE A 194 19.71 -8.94 -3.51
C ILE A 194 20.31 -9.48 -4.82
N PRO A 195 21.23 -10.47 -4.77
CA PRO A 195 21.78 -11.08 -5.99
C PRO A 195 20.69 -11.66 -6.89
N GLY A 196 20.71 -11.27 -8.17
CA GLY A 196 19.73 -11.72 -9.16
C GLY A 196 18.40 -10.95 -9.17
N ALA A 197 18.22 -9.96 -8.28
CA ALA A 197 17.03 -9.12 -8.28
C ALA A 197 16.89 -8.31 -9.59
N VAL A 198 15.64 -8.12 -10.00
CA VAL A 198 15.24 -7.24 -11.10
C VAL A 198 14.79 -5.90 -10.54
N HIS A 199 15.04 -4.82 -11.28
CA HIS A 199 14.62 -3.48 -10.89
C HIS A 199 13.43 -3.04 -11.72
N LEU A 200 12.39 -2.56 -11.05
CA LEU A 200 11.32 -1.75 -11.63
C LEU A 200 10.73 -0.92 -10.50
N GLU A 201 10.95 0.39 -10.52
CA GLU A 201 10.51 1.28 -9.44
C GLU A 201 8.98 1.28 -9.33
N TRP A 202 8.45 1.32 -8.09
CA TRP A 202 7.01 1.29 -7.84
C TRP A 202 6.24 2.41 -8.57
N SER A 203 6.87 3.57 -8.78
CA SER A 203 6.26 4.75 -9.40
C SER A 203 5.90 4.51 -10.87
N GLU A 204 6.60 3.59 -11.55
CA GLU A 204 6.33 3.20 -12.95
C GLU A 204 4.99 2.45 -13.11
N LEU A 205 4.41 1.95 -12.02
CA LEU A 205 3.12 1.26 -12.04
C LEU A 205 1.92 2.22 -12.18
N PHE A 206 2.16 3.51 -12.01
CA PHE A 206 1.14 4.55 -12.07
C PHE A 206 1.23 5.35 -13.38
N ASP A 207 0.10 5.87 -13.82
CA ASP A 207 0.03 6.86 -14.90
C ASP A 207 0.50 8.23 -14.40
N HIS A 208 0.96 9.13 -15.28
CA HIS A 208 1.44 10.45 -14.84
C HIS A 208 0.32 11.43 -14.48
N ASP A 209 -0.89 11.21 -14.98
CA ASP A 209 -2.06 12.05 -14.74
C ASP A 209 -3.33 11.19 -14.89
N PRO A 210 -4.12 10.94 -13.82
CA PRO A 210 -4.11 11.53 -12.48
C PRO A 210 -3.45 10.62 -11.43
N MET A 211 -2.32 9.98 -11.78
CA MET A 211 -1.58 9.09 -10.85
C MET A 211 -2.37 7.87 -10.37
N THR A 212 -3.21 7.33 -11.26
CA THR A 212 -3.92 6.07 -11.04
C THR A 212 -3.05 4.87 -11.43
N LEU A 213 -3.38 3.69 -10.89
CA LEU A 213 -2.73 2.46 -11.33
C LEU A 213 -3.01 2.22 -12.82
N ARG A 214 -1.98 1.87 -13.59
CA ARG A 214 -2.12 1.59 -15.03
C ARG A 214 -3.06 0.40 -15.28
N PRO A 215 -3.72 0.31 -16.45
CA PRO A 215 -4.53 -0.86 -16.80
C PRO A 215 -3.73 -2.16 -16.75
N ALA A 216 -4.38 -3.28 -16.41
CA ALA A 216 -3.70 -4.56 -16.17
C ALA A 216 -2.89 -5.05 -17.37
N LYS A 217 -3.37 -4.80 -18.60
CA LYS A 217 -2.64 -5.16 -19.83
C LYS A 217 -1.31 -4.41 -19.95
N GLU A 218 -1.29 -3.14 -19.56
CA GLU A 218 -0.08 -2.32 -19.59
C GLU A 218 0.88 -2.73 -18.49
N LEU A 219 0.37 -3.00 -17.28
CA LEU A 219 1.16 -3.56 -16.19
C LEU A 219 1.79 -4.90 -16.56
N GLN A 220 1.02 -5.82 -17.17
CA GLN A 220 1.55 -7.11 -17.61
C GLN A 220 2.66 -6.96 -18.64
N ALA A 221 2.53 -6.02 -19.58
CA ALA A 221 3.56 -5.74 -20.57
C ALA A 221 4.82 -5.15 -19.90
N LEU A 222 4.65 -4.19 -18.99
CA LEU A 222 5.73 -3.55 -18.24
C LEU A 222 6.47 -4.56 -17.34
N LEU A 223 5.75 -5.32 -16.52
CA LEU A 223 6.33 -6.36 -15.68
C LEU A 223 7.05 -7.42 -16.52
N GLY A 224 6.42 -7.86 -17.61
CA GLY A 224 6.99 -8.82 -18.53
C GLY A 224 8.29 -8.36 -19.19
N SER A 225 8.45 -7.06 -19.51
CA SER A 225 9.70 -6.53 -20.06
C SER A 225 10.85 -6.52 -19.06
N HIS A 226 10.56 -6.65 -17.76
CA HIS A 226 11.53 -6.81 -16.67
C HIS A 226 11.69 -8.27 -16.20
N GLY A 227 11.04 -9.23 -16.87
CA GLY A 227 11.10 -10.64 -16.50
C GLY A 227 10.21 -11.02 -15.31
N ILE A 228 9.30 -10.14 -14.89
CA ILE A 228 8.32 -10.40 -13.84
C ILE A 228 7.07 -10.97 -14.51
N THR A 229 6.86 -12.28 -14.37
CA THR A 229 5.82 -13.01 -15.11
C THR A 229 4.89 -13.77 -14.17
N PRO A 230 3.63 -14.07 -14.59
CA PRO A 230 2.67 -14.80 -13.75
C PRO A 230 3.08 -16.23 -13.36
N ASP A 231 4.05 -16.83 -14.06
CA ASP A 231 4.59 -18.15 -13.77
C ASP A 231 5.83 -18.13 -12.83
N SER A 232 6.23 -16.94 -12.39
CA SER A 232 7.30 -16.72 -11.41
C SER A 232 6.76 -16.60 -9.99
N GLU A 233 7.53 -17.08 -9.01
CA GLU A 233 7.38 -16.75 -7.59
C GLU A 233 8.00 -15.37 -7.38
N ILE A 234 7.20 -14.39 -6.98
CA ILE A 234 7.63 -12.99 -6.81
C ILE A 234 7.85 -12.71 -5.33
N ASP A 235 9.06 -12.28 -4.98
CA ASP A 235 9.49 -11.92 -3.62
C ASP A 235 10.11 -10.51 -3.57
#